data_AF-A0A521HGS6-F1
#
_entry.id   AF-A0A521HGS6-F1
#
_cell.length_a   1.000
_cell.length_b   1.000
_cell.length_c   1.000
_cell.angle_alpha   90.00
_cell.angle_beta   90.00
_cell.angle_gamma   90.00
#
_symmetry.space_group_name_H-M   'P 1'
#
loop_
_entity.id
_entity.type
_entity.pdbx_description
1 polymer ?
#
loop_
_entity_poly.entity_id
_entity_poly.type
_entity_poly.pdbx_seq_one_letter_code
_entity_poly.pdbx_strand_id
1 'polypeptide(L)'
;MDWNYINQLSELEAAIKLSEDKPVLLFKHSTRCSISTGALSRLERKWETETGKKVTPYFLDLIRYRQLSDAIAIQTGVQHESPQLIVLHKGKVLYSASHNGIVYDEIIESLHAA
;
A
#
# COMPACT_ATOMS: atom_id res chain seq x y z
N MET A 1 -12.30 -6.75 -1.75
CA MET A 1 -10.84 -6.53 -1.69
C MET A 1 -10.32 -7.34 -0.53
N ASP A 2 -9.34 -8.21 -0.76
CA ASP A 2 -8.82 -9.10 0.28
C ASP A 2 -7.47 -8.60 0.75
N TRP A 3 -7.47 -7.85 1.85
CA TRP A 3 -6.27 -7.26 2.44
C TRP A 3 -5.42 -8.33 3.13
N ASN A 4 -4.12 -8.29 2.87
CA ASN A 4 -3.11 -8.93 3.73
C ASN A 4 -2.70 -7.94 4.81
N TYR A 5 -2.70 -8.33 6.08
CA TYR A 5 -2.37 -7.41 7.17
C TYR A 5 -0.89 -7.46 7.52
N ILE A 6 -0.31 -6.29 7.81
CA ILE A 6 1.05 -6.15 8.32
C ILE A 6 0.97 -5.78 9.81
N ASN A 7 1.12 -6.77 10.67
CA ASN A 7 1.08 -6.68 12.13
C ASN A 7 2.44 -7.02 12.76
N GLN A 8 3.37 -7.58 11.99
CA GLN A 8 4.73 -7.91 12.39
C GLN A 8 5.73 -7.71 11.23
N LEU A 9 7.03 -7.65 11.57
CA LEU A 9 8.09 -7.37 10.60
C LEU A 9 8.20 -8.44 9.51
N SER A 10 8.00 -9.71 9.84
CA SER A 10 8.06 -10.82 8.90
C SER A 10 7.01 -10.73 7.78
N GLU A 11 5.85 -10.13 8.05
CA GLU A 11 4.80 -9.90 7.04
C GLU A 11 5.19 -8.78 6.08
N LEU A 12 5.87 -7.74 6.58
CA LEU A 12 6.46 -6.70 5.72
C LEU A 12 7.56 -7.27 4.83
N GLU A 13 8.46 -8.07 5.40
CA GLU A 13 9.53 -8.75 4.65
C GLU A 13 8.96 -9.68 3.57
N ALA A 14 7.90 -10.43 3.91
CA ALA A 14 7.19 -11.27 2.94
C ALA A 14 6.54 -10.45 1.82
N ALA A 15 5.93 -9.30 2.15
CA ALA A 15 5.36 -8.39 1.16
C ALA A 15 6.42 -7.84 0.20
N ILE A 16 7.58 -7.43 0.71
CA ILE A 16 8.67 -6.93 -0.13
C ILE A 16 9.26 -8.05 -0.99
N LYS A 17 9.46 -9.24 -0.43
CA LYS A 17 9.93 -10.39 -1.20
C LYS A 17 8.95 -10.76 -2.31
N LEU A 18 7.65 -10.75 -2.03
CA LEU A 18 6.61 -10.99 -3.04
C LEU A 18 6.66 -9.96 -4.17
N SER A 19 7.04 -8.71 -3.86
CA SER A 19 7.15 -7.64 -4.84
C SER A 19 8.13 -7.94 -5.99
N GLU A 20 9.11 -8.83 -5.75
CA GLU A 20 10.08 -9.26 -6.78
C GLU A 20 9.39 -9.97 -7.95
N ASP A 21 8.39 -10.80 -7.66
CA ASP A 21 7.69 -11.62 -8.66
C ASP A 21 6.36 -10.97 -9.10
N LYS A 22 5.63 -10.36 -8.17
CA LYS A 22 4.29 -9.79 -8.42
C LYS A 22 4.16 -8.43 -7.74
N PRO A 23 3.59 -7.40 -8.40
CA PRO A 23 3.37 -6.11 -7.75
C PRO A 23 2.65 -6.22 -6.40
N VAL A 24 3.11 -5.42 -5.45
CA VAL A 24 2.57 -5.34 -4.09
C VAL A 24 2.16 -3.91 -3.78
N LEU A 25 0.98 -3.73 -3.20
CA LEU A 25 0.48 -2.42 -2.78
C LEU A 25 0.48 -2.38 -1.25
N LEU A 26 1.18 -1.42 -0.66
CA LEU A 26 1.18 -1.16 0.77
C LEU A 26 0.28 0.05 1.05
N PHE A 27 -0.76 -0.12 1.86
CA PHE A 27 -1.62 0.97 2.32
C PHE A 27 -1.43 1.22 3.82
N LYS A 28 -0.91 2.40 4.16
CA LYS A 28 -0.71 2.86 5.53
C LYS A 28 -1.92 3.66 5.99
N HIS A 29 -2.72 3.06 6.85
CA HIS A 29 -3.97 3.63 7.33
C HIS A 29 -3.84 4.17 8.76
N SER A 30 -4.16 5.45 8.96
CA SER A 30 -4.44 6.00 10.29
C SER A 30 -5.92 5.82 10.63
N THR A 31 -6.22 4.97 11.61
CA THR A 31 -7.59 4.69 12.08
C THR A 31 -8.26 5.87 12.79
N ARG A 32 -7.50 6.93 13.11
CA ARG A 32 -7.99 8.12 13.81
C ARG A 32 -8.08 9.36 12.91
N CYS A 33 -7.83 9.22 11.60
CA CYS A 33 -7.84 10.31 10.63
C CYS A 33 -8.97 10.11 9.61
N SER A 34 -9.93 11.03 9.58
CA SER A 34 -11.07 10.95 8.65
C SER A 34 -10.64 11.00 7.17
N ILE A 35 -9.55 11.70 6.84
CA ILE A 35 -8.96 11.70 5.50
C ILE A 35 -8.48 10.30 5.13
N SER A 36 -7.88 9.59 6.09
CA SER A 36 -7.40 8.22 5.91
C SER A 36 -8.53 7.21 5.73
N THR A 37 -9.62 7.35 6.51
CA THR A 37 -10.85 6.57 6.31
C THR A 37 -11.46 6.85 4.93
N GLY A 38 -11.54 8.12 4.54
CA GLY A 38 -12.05 8.51 3.23
C GLY A 38 -11.25 7.93 2.07
N ALA A 39 -9.91 7.96 2.15
CA ALA A 39 -9.04 7.38 1.14
C ALA A 39 -9.22 5.86 1.03
N LEU A 40 -9.26 5.14 2.16
CA LEU A 40 -9.51 3.70 2.22
C LEU A 40 -10.84 3.34 1.57
N SER A 41 -11.94 3.99 1.98
CA SER A 41 -13.27 3.70 1.44
C SER A 41 -13.40 4.01 -0.06
N ARG A 42 -12.69 5.03 -0.58
CA ARG A 42 -12.65 5.30 -2.02
C ARG A 42 -11.92 4.20 -2.77
N LEU A 43 -10.77 3.75 -2.25
CA LEU A 43 -9.97 2.69 -2.85
C LEU A 43 -10.75 1.37 -2.88
N GLU A 44 -11.31 0.95 -1.74
CA GLU A 44 -12.07 -0.30 -1.63
C GLU A 44 -13.30 -0.34 -2.54
N ARG A 45 -14.03 0.78 -2.65
CA ARG A 45 -15.22 0.87 -3.51
C ARG A 45 -14.89 0.73 -4.99
N LYS A 46 -13.73 1.24 -5.42
CA LYS A 46 -13.27 1.13 -6.81
C LYS A 46 -12.53 -0.19 -7.08
N TRP A 47 -12.21 -0.98 -6.05
CA TRP A 47 -11.37 -2.16 -6.20
C TRP A 47 -12.07 -3.27 -6.98
N GLU A 48 -11.53 -3.61 -8.14
CA GLU A 48 -12.04 -4.69 -8.99
C GLU A 48 -11.35 -6.03 -8.72
N THR A 49 -12.03 -7.14 -9.01
CA THR A 49 -11.47 -8.50 -8.91
C THR A 49 -10.20 -8.66 -9.76
N GLU A 50 -10.20 -8.10 -10.97
CA GLU A 50 -9.04 -8.14 -11.88
C GLU A 50 -7.83 -7.38 -11.30
N THR A 51 -8.05 -6.36 -10.49
CA THR A 51 -6.97 -5.62 -9.82
C THR A 51 -6.24 -6.49 -8.80
N GLY A 52 -6.97 -7.31 -8.03
CA GLY A 52 -6.35 -8.28 -7.11
C GLY A 52 -5.49 -9.35 -7.81
N LYS A 53 -5.77 -9.63 -9.08
CA LYS A 53 -4.92 -10.52 -9.90
C LYS A 53 -3.61 -9.84 -10.30
N LYS A 54 -3.61 -8.52 -10.54
CA LYS A 54 -2.44 -7.74 -10.96
C LYS A 54 -1.53 -7.33 -9.80
N VAL A 55 -2.11 -7.00 -8.65
CA VAL A 55 -1.37 -6.49 -7.49
C VAL A 55 -1.90 -7.13 -6.21
N THR A 56 -1.00 -7.50 -5.31
CA THR A 56 -1.36 -8.05 -4.00
C THR A 56 -1.44 -6.92 -2.97
N PRO A 57 -2.62 -6.64 -2.39
CA PRO A 57 -2.78 -5.53 -1.47
C PRO A 57 -2.44 -5.93 -0.03
N TYR A 58 -1.72 -5.04 0.65
CA TYR A 58 -1.36 -5.11 2.06
C TYR A 58 -1.82 -3.86 2.81
N PHE A 59 -2.31 -4.07 4.03
CA PHE A 59 -2.84 -3.04 4.90
C PHE A 59 -2.03 -2.98 6.19
N LEU A 60 -1.69 -1.76 6.59
CA LEU A 60 -1.08 -1.46 7.87
C LEU A 60 -1.95 -0.51 8.67
N ASP A 61 -2.40 -0.93 9.86
CA ASP A 61 -2.89 -0.01 10.90
C ASP A 61 -1.68 0.68 11.55
N LEU A 62 -1.33 1.86 11.04
CA LEU A 62 -0.12 2.56 11.50
C LEU A 62 -0.26 3.08 12.94
N ILE A 63 -1.49 3.28 13.43
CA ILE A 63 -1.71 3.74 14.81
C ILE A 63 -1.33 2.63 15.78
N ARG A 64 -1.62 1.38 15.43
CA ARG A 64 -1.23 0.20 16.23
C ARG A 64 0.23 -0.20 16.01
N TYR A 65 0.74 -0.05 14.78
CA TYR A 65 2.03 -0.60 14.37
C TYR A 65 2.98 0.46 13.81
N ARG A 66 3.22 1.53 14.59
CA ARG A 66 4.06 2.67 14.18
C ARG A 66 5.45 2.23 13.70
N GLN A 67 6.08 1.31 14.40
CA GLN A 67 7.41 0.79 14.05
C GLN A 67 7.45 0.13 12.67
N LEU A 68 6.38 -0.57 12.27
CA LEU A 68 6.29 -1.16 10.92
C LEU A 68 6.06 -0.09 9.86
N SER A 69 5.33 0.96 10.20
CA SER A 69 5.15 2.11 9.30
C SER A 69 6.48 2.84 9.05
N ASP A 70 7.32 2.96 10.07
CA ASP A 70 8.67 3.54 9.96
C ASP A 70 9.59 2.61 9.17
N ALA A 71 9.50 1.29 9.39
CA ALA A 71 10.22 0.28 8.60
C ALA A 71 9.86 0.35 7.10
N ILE A 72 8.57 0.53 6.76
CA ILE A 72 8.14 0.76 5.36
C ILE A 72 8.85 1.99 4.78
N ALA A 73 8.91 3.10 5.51
CA ALA A 73 9.56 4.32 5.02
C ALA A 73 11.07 4.10 4.75
N ILE A 74 11.74 3.39 5.65
CA ILE A 74 13.16 3.04 5.50
C ILE A 74 13.39 2.12 4.30
N GLN A 75 12.61 1.04 4.18
CA GLN A 75 12.82 0.02 3.16
C GLN A 75 12.42 0.49 1.75
N THR A 76 11.41 1.35 1.66
CA THR A 76 10.94 1.90 0.37
C THR A 76 11.66 3.19 -0.03
N GLY A 77 12.31 3.87 0.92
CA GLY A 77 12.89 5.20 0.73
C GLY A 77 11.84 6.33 0.60
N VAL A 78 10.55 6.02 0.72
CA VAL A 78 9.46 7.00 0.64
C VAL A 78 9.22 7.58 2.03
N GLN A 79 9.22 8.91 2.13
CA GLN A 79 8.95 9.60 3.39
C GLN A 79 7.59 9.20 3.97
N HIS A 80 7.52 9.11 5.30
CA HIS A 80 6.29 8.70 5.98
C HIS A 80 5.15 9.70 5.75
N GLU A 81 4.01 9.21 5.29
CA GLU A 81 2.75 9.96 5.18
C GLU A 81 1.56 9.11 5.69
N SER A 82 0.42 9.74 5.99
CA SER A 82 -0.85 9.03 6.22
C SER A 82 -2.10 9.85 5.87
N PRO A 83 -3.05 9.29 5.11
CA PRO A 83 -2.99 7.98 4.45
C PRO A 83 -1.90 7.96 3.38
N GLN A 84 -1.29 6.81 3.17
CA GLN A 84 -0.24 6.64 2.17
C GLN A 84 -0.39 5.29 1.47
N LEU A 85 -0.15 5.30 0.16
CA LEU A 85 -0.15 4.12 -0.69
C LEU A 85 1.18 4.05 -1.44
N ILE A 86 1.80 2.87 -1.44
CA ILE A 86 3.05 2.61 -2.15
C ILE A 86 2.87 1.32 -2.96
N VAL A 87 3.18 1.36 -4.25
CA VAL A 87 3.24 0.18 -5.11
C VAL A 87 4.70 -0.20 -5.31
N LEU A 88 5.02 -1.45 -5.02
CA LEU A 88 6.34 -2.05 -5.18
C LEU A 88 6.30 -3.09 -6.31
N HIS A 89 7.32 -3.11 -7.15
CA HIS A 89 7.57 -4.19 -8.08
C HIS A 89 9.08 -4.33 -8.34
N LYS A 90 9.60 -5.56 -8.41
CA LYS A 90 11.03 -5.87 -8.58
C LYS A 90 11.89 -5.17 -7.50
N GLY A 91 11.40 -5.19 -6.26
CA GLY A 91 12.05 -4.56 -5.11
C GLY A 91 12.09 -3.03 -5.14
N LYS A 92 11.43 -2.38 -6.11
CA LYS A 92 11.48 -0.91 -6.32
C LYS A 92 10.10 -0.28 -6.19
N VAL A 93 10.08 0.98 -5.79
CA VAL A 93 8.86 1.80 -5.80
C VAL A 93 8.49 2.13 -7.23
N LEU A 94 7.32 1.67 -7.64
CA LEU A 94 6.71 1.93 -8.94
C LEU A 94 5.80 3.16 -8.90
N TYR A 95 5.07 3.33 -7.80
CA TYR A 95 4.15 4.44 -7.57
C TYR A 95 4.02 4.72 -6.07
N SER A 96 3.82 5.99 -5.71
CA SER A 96 3.48 6.37 -4.34
C SER A 96 2.57 7.59 -4.34
N ALA A 97 1.54 7.56 -3.50
CA ALA A 97 0.65 8.69 -3.28
C ALA A 97 0.18 8.77 -1.83
N SER A 98 -0.28 9.94 -1.41
CA SER A 98 -0.81 10.17 -0.06
C SER A 98 -2.08 11.03 -0.09
N HIS A 99 -2.84 11.01 1.01
CA HIS A 99 -4.01 11.86 1.19
C HIS A 99 -5.02 11.80 0.02
N ASN A 100 -5.29 12.94 -0.61
CA ASN A 100 -6.20 13.07 -1.74
C ASN A 100 -5.57 12.67 -3.08
N GLY A 101 -4.25 12.52 -3.13
CA GLY A 101 -3.54 12.03 -4.31
C GLY A 101 -3.70 10.52 -4.53
N ILE A 102 -4.27 9.79 -3.56
CA ILE A 102 -4.55 8.35 -3.75
C ILE A 102 -5.75 8.20 -4.68
N VAL A 103 -5.46 7.94 -5.96
CA VAL A 103 -6.43 7.77 -7.05
C VAL A 103 -6.29 6.38 -7.65
N TYR A 104 -7.39 5.63 -7.67
CA TYR A 104 -7.40 4.24 -8.18
C TYR A 104 -6.91 4.13 -9.63
N ASP A 105 -7.34 5.04 -10.49
CA ASP A 105 -7.04 4.96 -11.93
C ASP A 105 -5.53 5.14 -12.18
N GLU A 106 -4.86 6.02 -11.43
CA GLU A 106 -3.39 6.19 -11.47
C GLU A 106 -2.64 4.94 -10.97
N ILE A 107 -3.18 4.26 -9.95
CA ILE A 107 -2.61 3.00 -9.46
C ILE A 107 -2.66 1.95 -10.57
N ILE A 108 -3.78 1.82 -11.27
CA ILE A 108 -3.91 0.85 -12.38
C ILE A 108 -2.98 1.20 -13.54
N GLU A 109 -2.86 2.47 -13.89
CA GLU A 109 -1.95 2.94 -14.92
C GLU A 109 -0.50 2.59 -14.58
N SER A 110 -0.08 2.80 -13.31
CA SER A 110 1.26 2.43 -12.85
C SER A 110 1.57 0.94 -13.04
N LEU A 111 0.57 0.06 -12.87
CA LEU A 111 0.71 -1.38 -13.03
C LEU A 111 0.86 -1.83 -14.49
N HIS A 112 0.49 -1.01 -15.48
CA HIS A 112 0.71 -1.34 -16.90
C HIS A 112 2.16 -1.06 -17.34
N ALA A 113 2.90 -0.26 -16.58
CA ALA A 113 4.30 0.06 -16.85
C ALA A 113 5.30 -0.93 -16.21
N ALA A 114 4.81 -1.96 -15.53
CA ALA A 114 5.57 -2.90 -14.67
C ALA A 114 6.13 -4.13 -15.39
#